data_AF-A0A317EE10-F1
#
_entry.id   AF-A0A317EE10-F1
#
_cell.length_a   1.000
_cell.length_b   1.000
_cell.length_c   1.000
_cell.angle_alpha   90.00
_cell.angle_beta   90.00
_cell.angle_gamma   90.00
#
_symmetry.space_group_name_H-M   'P 1'
#
loop_
_entity.id
_entity.type
_entity.pdbx_description
1 polymer ?
#
loop_
_entity_poly.entity_id
_entity_poly.type
_entity_poly.pdbx_seq_one_letter_code
_entity_poly.pdbx_strand_id
1 'polypeptide(L)'
;MLNRIFSDATARWTSQVWWCGIAGGTANALELSRGGLPDLTDGMTLRFRAAWTNTGAVTISWGGRTAVPVMTPAGASLPAGTIRANAIYTVTCYSGVLVMPDSSMPEEGAWTPSPSFSTPGDLAVTSNTLSGKYERVGNRVEATLDGNFTPTWTTAAGNFIINGLPFLSGAVIGGGHIQLLNARFTGYTGTPVARVSPNQAYIMLQTNIAAASTATMTIANLSSGLPHTINLAVKYWI
;
A
#
# COMPACT_ATOMS: atom_id res chain seq x y z
N MET A 1 6.64 -1.39 -35.18
CA MET A 1 7.63 -2.50 -35.17
C MET A 1 7.80 -2.99 -33.72
N LEU A 2 6.69 -3.38 -33.06
CA LEU A 2 6.63 -3.55 -31.60
C LEU A 2 5.62 -4.65 -31.22
N ASN A 3 5.58 -5.74 -31.99
CA ASN A 3 4.59 -6.81 -31.79
C ASN A 3 5.14 -8.19 -32.19
N ARG A 4 6.35 -8.52 -31.72
CA ARG A 4 6.96 -9.84 -31.95
C ARG A 4 7.87 -10.24 -30.78
N ILE A 5 7.31 -10.36 -29.58
CA ILE A 5 8.02 -10.92 -28.41
C ILE A 5 7.30 -12.18 -27.83
N PHE A 6 6.18 -12.62 -28.40
CA PHE A 6 5.44 -13.78 -27.87
C PHE A 6 5.16 -14.87 -28.92
N SER A 7 6.19 -15.43 -29.56
CA SER A 7 5.97 -16.59 -30.45
C SER A 7 7.11 -17.60 -30.55
N ASP A 8 7.83 -17.87 -29.47
CA ASP A 8 8.74 -19.03 -29.47
C ASP A 8 8.41 -20.00 -28.32
N ALA A 9 7.85 -21.14 -28.70
CA ALA A 9 7.29 -22.16 -27.83
C ALA A 9 8.35 -23.16 -27.30
N THR A 10 9.60 -22.70 -27.12
CA THR A 10 10.69 -23.52 -26.56
C THR A 10 11.41 -22.88 -25.36
N ALA A 11 11.05 -21.67 -24.94
CA ALA A 11 11.45 -21.14 -23.64
C ALA A 11 10.59 -21.80 -22.55
N ARG A 12 11.11 -22.86 -21.92
CA ARG A 12 10.56 -23.30 -20.63
C ARG A 12 10.60 -22.08 -19.71
N TRP A 13 9.43 -21.62 -19.26
CA TRP A 13 9.28 -20.61 -18.21
C TRP A 13 9.79 -21.16 -16.87
N THR A 14 11.09 -21.42 -16.77
CA THR A 14 11.73 -21.45 -15.47
C THR A 14 11.90 -19.99 -15.10
N SER A 15 10.94 -19.41 -14.39
CA SER A 15 11.17 -18.22 -13.58
C SER A 15 12.17 -18.59 -12.49
N GLN A 16 13.42 -18.81 -12.90
CA GLN A 16 14.47 -19.20 -12.00
C GLN A 16 14.83 -17.95 -11.22
N VAL A 17 14.38 -17.92 -9.97
CA VAL A 17 14.64 -16.84 -9.04
C VAL A 17 16.00 -17.08 -8.40
N TRP A 18 16.95 -16.18 -8.64
CA TRP A 18 18.29 -16.27 -8.10
C TRP A 18 18.40 -15.40 -6.86
N TRP A 19 18.58 -16.02 -5.69
CA TRP A 19 19.03 -15.29 -4.50
C TRP A 19 20.50 -14.89 -4.65
N CYS A 20 20.78 -13.61 -4.47
CA CYS A 20 22.09 -12.96 -4.66
C CYS A 20 22.71 -12.47 -3.35
N GLY A 21 22.09 -12.72 -2.20
CA GLY A 21 22.59 -12.26 -0.90
C GLY A 21 22.34 -10.79 -0.63
N ILE A 22 23.22 -10.17 0.16
CA ILE A 22 23.20 -8.73 0.43
C ILE A 22 23.95 -8.03 -0.70
N ALA A 23 23.32 -7.05 -1.35
CA ALA A 23 23.96 -6.24 -2.38
C ALA A 23 25.07 -5.38 -1.76
N GLY A 24 26.28 -5.50 -2.28
CA GLY A 24 27.41 -4.62 -1.98
C GLY A 24 27.34 -3.31 -2.78
N GLY A 25 28.49 -2.65 -2.93
CA GLY A 25 28.59 -1.38 -3.65
C GLY A 25 28.08 -0.18 -2.85
N THR A 26 27.41 0.74 -3.54
CA THR A 26 26.89 2.01 -2.98
C THR A 26 25.37 2.12 -3.14
N ALA A 27 24.77 3.19 -2.60
CA ALA A 27 23.33 3.46 -2.68
C ALA A 27 22.72 3.38 -4.09
N ASN A 28 23.47 3.80 -5.13
CA ASN A 28 22.97 3.93 -6.50
C ASN A 28 23.72 3.03 -7.50
N ALA A 29 24.74 2.31 -7.05
CA ALA A 29 25.50 1.34 -7.83
C ALA A 29 25.66 0.07 -6.98
N LEU A 30 24.66 -0.80 -7.08
CA LEU A 30 24.57 -2.03 -6.31
C LEU A 30 25.41 -3.12 -6.98
N GLU A 31 26.13 -3.89 -6.17
CA GLU A 31 26.93 -5.00 -6.65
C GLU A 31 26.39 -6.32 -6.09
N LEU A 32 25.93 -7.20 -6.97
CA LEU A 32 25.44 -8.53 -6.58
C LEU A 32 26.57 -9.55 -6.69
N SER A 33 27.03 -10.03 -5.53
CA SER A 33 28.08 -11.04 -5.44
C SER A 33 27.47 -12.42 -5.16
N ARG A 34 27.21 -13.19 -6.21
CA ARG A 34 27.10 -14.65 -6.12
C ARG A 34 28.00 -15.28 -7.17
N GLY A 35 28.90 -16.17 -6.74
CA GLY A 35 29.74 -16.94 -7.65
C GLY A 35 28.86 -17.78 -8.59
N GLY A 36 29.12 -17.67 -9.90
CA GLY A 36 28.45 -18.48 -10.92
C GLY A 36 27.07 -17.99 -11.38
N LEU A 37 26.72 -16.72 -11.21
CA LEU A 37 25.53 -16.17 -11.88
C LEU A 37 25.73 -16.18 -13.41
N PRO A 38 24.77 -16.70 -14.20
CA PRO A 38 24.84 -16.64 -15.65
C PRO A 38 24.75 -15.20 -16.16
N ASP A 39 25.00 -15.04 -17.46
CA ASP A 39 24.68 -13.82 -18.19
C ASP A 39 23.20 -13.47 -18.00
N LEU A 40 22.88 -12.17 -17.95
CA LEU A 40 21.49 -11.74 -17.89
C LEU A 40 20.78 -12.19 -19.17
N THR A 41 19.82 -13.09 -19.01
CA THR A 41 18.88 -13.48 -20.06
C THR A 41 17.51 -12.93 -19.75
N ASP A 42 16.73 -12.66 -20.80
CA ASP A 42 15.34 -12.23 -20.64
C ASP A 42 14.54 -13.22 -19.81
N GLY A 43 13.74 -12.69 -18.87
CA GLY A 43 12.97 -13.47 -17.91
C GLY A 43 13.75 -13.93 -16.67
N MET A 44 15.07 -13.71 -16.59
CA MET A 44 15.84 -14.01 -15.39
C MET A 44 15.43 -13.08 -14.24
N THR A 45 15.13 -13.65 -13.08
CA THR A 45 14.77 -12.89 -11.88
C THR A 45 15.86 -12.97 -10.81
N LEU A 46 16.30 -11.82 -10.32
CA LEU A 46 17.26 -11.68 -9.23
C LEU A 46 16.55 -11.23 -7.96
N ARG A 47 16.91 -11.80 -6.81
CA ARG A 47 16.47 -11.38 -5.48
C ARG A 47 17.68 -11.08 -4.61
N PHE A 48 17.64 -9.94 -3.93
CA PHE A 48 18.74 -9.50 -3.07
C PHE A 48 18.20 -8.69 -1.89
N ARG A 49 18.98 -8.62 -0.81
CA ARG A 49 18.76 -7.66 0.27
C ARG A 49 19.60 -6.43 0.00
N ALA A 50 19.01 -5.24 -0.03
CA ALA A 50 19.77 -4.02 -0.25
C ALA A 50 20.57 -3.64 1.02
N ALA A 51 21.85 -3.29 0.88
CA ALA A 51 22.63 -2.75 2.00
C ALA A 51 22.33 -1.26 2.26
N TRP A 52 21.88 -0.54 1.23
CA TRP A 52 21.74 0.91 1.23
C TRP A 52 20.36 1.34 0.76
N THR A 53 19.92 2.51 1.20
CA THR A 53 18.77 3.20 0.60
C THR A 53 19.24 3.99 -0.60
N ASN A 54 18.59 3.85 -1.76
CA ASN A 54 18.98 4.61 -2.95
C ASN A 54 18.62 6.09 -2.81
N THR A 55 19.46 6.97 -3.34
CA THR A 55 19.25 8.42 -3.34
C THR A 55 18.95 8.97 -4.75
N GLY A 56 18.95 8.10 -5.76
CA GLY A 56 18.63 8.42 -7.14
C GLY A 56 18.51 7.16 -7.99
N ALA A 57 18.70 7.30 -9.30
CA ALA A 57 18.67 6.18 -10.24
C ALA A 57 19.66 5.08 -9.83
N VAL A 58 19.23 3.82 -9.93
CA VAL A 58 20.01 2.66 -9.48
C VAL A 58 20.53 1.88 -10.66
N THR A 59 21.78 1.43 -10.56
CA THR A 59 22.36 0.41 -11.42
C THR A 59 22.74 -0.82 -10.61
N ILE A 60 22.69 -2.00 -11.25
CA ILE A 60 23.15 -3.26 -10.67
C ILE A 60 24.25 -3.84 -11.56
N SER A 61 25.40 -4.13 -10.96
CA SER A 61 26.42 -5.00 -11.55
C SER A 61 26.41 -6.36 -10.85
N TRP A 62 26.89 -7.40 -11.52
CA TRP A 62 27.07 -8.72 -10.92
C TRP A 62 28.32 -9.39 -11.49
N GLY A 63 29.09 -10.04 -10.61
CA GLY A 63 30.29 -10.79 -11.02
C GLY A 63 31.31 -10.01 -11.87
N GLY A 64 31.45 -8.69 -11.66
CA GLY A 64 32.38 -7.83 -12.40
C GLY A 64 31.91 -7.41 -13.80
N ARG A 65 30.64 -7.66 -14.18
CA ARG A 65 30.06 -7.26 -15.47
C ARG A 65 29.61 -5.80 -15.46
N THR A 66 29.35 -5.27 -16.66
CA THR A 66 28.80 -3.92 -16.86
C THR A 66 27.54 -3.69 -16.03
N ALA A 67 27.47 -2.55 -15.37
CA ALA A 67 26.32 -2.15 -14.60
C ALA A 67 25.11 -1.90 -15.51
N VAL A 68 23.97 -2.50 -15.15
CA VAL A 68 22.70 -2.40 -15.88
C VAL A 68 21.74 -1.52 -15.08
N PRO A 69 21.02 -0.58 -15.70
CA PRO A 69 20.05 0.25 -14.99
C PRO A 69 18.88 -0.59 -14.47
N VAL A 70 18.39 -0.21 -13.29
CA VAL A 70 17.13 -0.72 -12.74
C VAL A 70 16.04 0.30 -13.01
N MET A 71 14.94 -0.15 -13.61
CA MET A 71 13.83 0.68 -14.04
C MET A 71 12.51 0.27 -13.34
N THR A 72 11.56 1.19 -13.35
CA THR A 72 10.16 0.90 -13.06
C THR A 72 9.53 0.08 -14.19
N PRO A 73 8.38 -0.58 -13.97
CA PRO A 73 7.66 -1.27 -15.05
C PRO A 73 7.23 -0.35 -16.19
N ALA A 74 7.10 0.95 -15.92
CA ALA A 74 6.84 1.98 -16.93
C ALA A 74 8.09 2.42 -17.72
N GLY A 75 9.27 1.85 -17.44
CA GLY A 75 10.52 2.15 -18.13
C GLY A 75 11.24 3.41 -17.65
N ALA A 76 10.79 4.03 -16.55
CA ALA A 76 11.47 5.17 -15.94
C ALA A 76 12.55 4.71 -14.95
N SER A 77 13.55 5.55 -14.68
CA SER A 77 14.53 5.28 -13.62
C SER A 77 13.85 5.16 -12.26
N LEU A 78 14.39 4.31 -11.38
CA LEU A 78 13.88 4.20 -10.02
C LEU A 78 13.98 5.56 -9.28
N PRO A 79 12.88 6.03 -8.67
CA PRO A 79 12.91 7.19 -7.78
C PRO A 79 13.82 6.95 -6.57
N ALA A 80 14.31 8.03 -5.97
CA ALA A 80 15.04 7.97 -4.71
C ALA A 80 14.15 7.36 -3.61
N GLY A 81 14.73 6.53 -2.74
CA GLY A 81 14.03 5.90 -1.62
C GLY A 81 13.21 4.65 -1.94
N THR A 82 13.09 4.26 -3.22
CA THR A 82 12.40 3.02 -3.62
C THR A 82 13.10 1.76 -3.09
N ILE A 83 14.43 1.72 -3.20
CA ILE A 83 15.27 0.70 -2.57
C ILE A 83 15.66 1.22 -1.18
N ARG A 84 15.38 0.44 -0.14
CA ARG A 84 15.66 0.76 1.26
C ARG A 84 16.66 -0.24 1.82
N ALA A 85 17.60 0.27 2.61
CA ALA A 85 18.54 -0.56 3.34
C ALA A 85 17.79 -1.63 4.13
N ASN A 86 18.34 -2.85 4.14
CA ASN A 86 17.83 -4.04 4.81
C ASN A 86 16.54 -4.67 4.28
N ALA A 87 15.91 -4.13 3.23
CA ALA A 87 14.76 -4.76 2.58
C ALA A 87 15.17 -5.72 1.44
N ILE A 88 14.31 -6.71 1.14
CA ILE A 88 14.52 -7.67 0.04
C ILE A 88 13.77 -7.19 -1.20
N TYR A 89 14.49 -7.07 -2.31
CA TYR A 89 13.94 -6.67 -3.60
C TYR A 89 14.03 -7.80 -4.61
N THR A 90 13.17 -7.70 -5.62
CA THR A 90 13.14 -8.60 -6.77
C THR A 90 13.26 -7.74 -8.02
N VAL A 91 14.10 -8.15 -8.98
CA VAL A 91 14.21 -7.50 -10.29
C VAL A 91 14.22 -8.56 -11.37
N THR A 92 13.58 -8.29 -12.51
CA THR A 92 13.54 -9.21 -13.64
C THR A 92 14.15 -8.57 -14.86
N CYS A 93 14.97 -9.33 -15.59
CA CYS A 93 15.59 -8.86 -16.82
C CYS A 93 14.61 -8.91 -17.99
N TYR A 94 14.52 -7.81 -18.73
CA TYR A 94 13.80 -7.70 -20.01
C TYR A 94 14.67 -6.96 -21.00
N SER A 95 15.05 -7.62 -22.09
CA SER A 95 15.91 -7.09 -23.14
C SER A 95 17.19 -6.43 -22.62
N GLY A 96 17.83 -7.09 -21.65
CA GLY A 96 19.06 -6.61 -21.01
C GLY A 96 18.90 -5.47 -20.00
N VAL A 97 17.66 -5.06 -19.67
CA VAL A 97 17.34 -4.06 -18.65
C VAL A 97 16.72 -4.74 -17.43
N LEU A 98 17.09 -4.32 -16.22
CA LEU A 98 16.48 -4.83 -15.01
C LEU A 98 15.24 -3.99 -14.68
N VAL A 99 14.10 -4.65 -14.54
CA VAL A 99 12.83 -4.03 -14.15
C VAL A 99 12.45 -4.53 -12.77
N MET A 100 12.22 -3.60 -11.86
CA MET A 100 11.65 -3.90 -10.56
C MET A 100 10.11 -3.91 -10.70
N PRO A 101 9.41 -5.00 -10.37
CA PRO A 101 7.95 -5.02 -10.43
C PRO A 101 7.34 -4.12 -9.35
N ASP A 102 6.17 -3.52 -9.62
CA ASP A 102 5.46 -2.65 -8.67
C ASP A 102 5.19 -3.34 -7.32
N SER A 103 4.99 -4.66 -7.33
CA SER A 103 4.84 -5.50 -6.12
C SER A 103 6.07 -5.55 -5.22
N SER A 104 7.20 -5.00 -5.66
CA SER A 104 8.44 -4.90 -4.87
C SER A 104 8.84 -3.45 -4.58
N MET A 105 8.03 -2.47 -5.01
CA MET A 105 8.23 -1.06 -4.72
C MET A 105 7.32 -0.61 -3.59
N PRO A 106 7.84 -0.27 -2.40
CA PRO A 106 7.06 0.42 -1.39
C PRO A 106 6.88 1.90 -1.77
N GLU A 107 5.63 2.32 -1.89
CA GLU A 107 5.24 3.73 -1.95
C GLU A 107 4.63 4.10 -0.60
N GLU A 108 5.11 5.18 0.02
CA GLU A 108 4.56 5.68 1.27
C GLU A 108 4.11 7.13 1.10
N GLY A 109 3.06 7.49 1.82
CA GLY A 109 2.60 8.87 1.85
C GLY A 109 1.71 9.16 3.03
N ALA A 110 1.40 10.45 3.16
CA ALA A 110 0.36 10.92 4.06
C ALA A 110 -0.96 11.06 3.30
N TRP A 111 -2.06 10.93 4.02
CA TRP A 111 -3.40 11.29 3.54
C TRP A 111 -4.13 12.07 4.62
N THR A 112 -5.15 12.82 4.23
CA THR A 112 -5.92 13.70 5.14
C THR A 112 -7.31 13.11 5.36
N PRO A 113 -7.55 12.41 6.48
CA PRO A 113 -8.85 11.82 6.76
C PRO A 113 -9.92 12.88 7.02
N SER A 114 -11.10 12.69 6.43
CA SER A 114 -12.25 13.57 6.64
C SER A 114 -13.48 12.76 7.08
N PRO A 115 -13.85 12.81 8.37
CA PRO A 115 -15.01 12.10 8.88
C PRO A 115 -16.29 12.75 8.32
N SER A 116 -17.25 11.92 7.94
CA SER A 116 -18.53 12.35 7.37
C SER A 116 -19.63 11.32 7.61
N PHE A 117 -20.82 11.61 7.10
CA PHE A 117 -21.94 10.69 7.03
C PHE A 117 -22.37 10.50 5.56
N SER A 118 -23.08 9.39 5.27
CA SER A 118 -23.62 9.15 3.91
C SER A 118 -24.48 10.30 3.40
N THR A 119 -25.23 10.95 4.29
CA THR A 119 -25.94 12.20 4.04
C THR A 119 -25.40 13.26 5.00
N PRO A 120 -24.47 14.13 4.55
CA PRO A 120 -23.78 15.04 5.45
C PRO A 120 -24.68 16.07 6.14
N GLY A 121 -25.78 16.51 5.51
CA GLY A 121 -26.67 17.53 6.08
C GLY A 121 -25.91 18.80 6.49
N ASP A 122 -26.10 19.19 7.75
CA ASP A 122 -25.44 20.32 8.42
C ASP A 122 -24.19 19.92 9.23
N LEU A 123 -23.57 18.78 8.91
CA LEU A 123 -22.36 18.33 9.60
C LEU A 123 -21.26 19.39 9.54
N ALA A 124 -20.80 19.80 10.73
CA ALA A 124 -19.56 20.54 10.90
C ALA A 124 -18.60 19.71 11.76
N VAL A 125 -17.33 19.66 11.38
CA VAL A 125 -16.29 18.95 12.13
C VAL A 125 -15.27 19.96 12.64
N THR A 126 -15.24 20.17 13.95
CA THR A 126 -14.29 21.04 14.63
C THR A 126 -13.16 20.22 15.26
N SER A 127 -12.01 20.85 15.52
CA SER A 127 -10.83 20.21 16.12
C SER A 127 -10.41 18.92 15.43
N ASN A 128 -10.48 18.89 14.08
CA ASN A 128 -10.05 17.73 13.29
C ASN A 128 -8.53 17.64 13.29
N THR A 129 -8.00 16.68 14.05
CA THR A 129 -6.57 16.36 14.15
C THR A 129 -6.24 15.03 13.50
N LEU A 130 -7.17 14.47 12.72
CA LEU A 130 -6.96 13.20 12.05
C LEU A 130 -5.79 13.31 11.09
N SER A 131 -4.83 12.41 11.27
CA SER A 131 -3.70 12.22 10.37
C SER A 131 -3.77 10.82 9.79
N GLY A 132 -3.45 10.70 8.51
CA GLY A 132 -3.40 9.43 7.81
C GLY A 132 -2.01 9.16 7.25
N LYS A 133 -1.56 7.92 7.33
CA LYS A 133 -0.39 7.42 6.60
C LYS A 133 -0.78 6.19 5.79
N TYR A 134 -0.10 5.96 4.68
CA TYR A 134 -0.28 4.74 3.91
C TYR A 134 1.05 4.18 3.44
N GLU A 135 1.08 2.87 3.26
CA GLU A 135 2.10 2.13 2.54
C GLU A 135 1.41 1.31 1.43
N ARG A 136 1.86 1.46 0.20
CA ARG A 136 1.41 0.69 -0.96
C ARG A 136 2.55 -0.19 -1.46
N VAL A 137 2.23 -1.45 -1.71
CA VAL A 137 3.13 -2.42 -2.36
C VAL A 137 2.35 -3.12 -3.45
N GLY A 138 2.68 -2.82 -4.71
CA GLY A 138 1.87 -3.24 -5.87
C GLY A 138 0.42 -2.75 -5.75
N ASN A 139 -0.53 -3.70 -5.79
CA ASN A 139 -1.97 -3.39 -5.67
C ASN A 139 -2.45 -3.37 -4.22
N ARG A 140 -1.64 -3.73 -3.23
CA ARG A 140 -2.06 -3.76 -1.82
C ARG A 140 -1.71 -2.43 -1.15
N VAL A 141 -2.68 -1.81 -0.51
CA VAL A 141 -2.52 -0.60 0.30
C VAL A 141 -2.84 -0.91 1.75
N GLU A 142 -1.95 -0.52 2.66
CA GLU A 142 -2.19 -0.47 4.10
C GLU A 142 -2.26 0.98 4.53
N ALA A 143 -3.44 1.44 4.94
CA ALA A 143 -3.67 2.80 5.40
C ALA A 143 -3.96 2.81 6.90
N THR A 144 -3.27 3.67 7.63
CA THR A 144 -3.46 3.92 9.06
C THR A 144 -4.01 5.32 9.26
N LEU A 145 -4.78 5.51 10.32
CA LEU A 145 -5.18 6.83 10.78
C LEU A 145 -5.23 6.89 12.30
N ASP A 146 -4.91 8.07 12.81
CA ASP A 146 -4.98 8.39 14.23
C ASP A 146 -5.41 9.84 14.43
N GLY A 147 -6.09 10.10 15.54
CA GLY A 147 -6.38 11.45 15.99
C GLY A 147 -7.80 11.62 16.53
N ASN A 148 -8.20 12.88 16.61
CA ASN A 148 -9.44 13.30 17.25
C ASN A 148 -10.25 14.20 16.31
N PHE A 149 -11.57 14.18 16.48
CA PHE A 149 -12.49 15.10 15.79
C PHE A 149 -13.72 15.37 16.65
N THR A 150 -14.30 16.56 16.53
CA THR A 150 -15.51 16.98 17.26
C THR A 150 -16.61 17.35 16.26
N PRO A 151 -17.46 16.39 15.86
CA PRO A 151 -18.55 16.59 14.93
C PRO A 151 -19.77 17.22 15.62
N THR A 152 -20.45 18.13 14.95
CA THR A 152 -21.75 18.72 15.34
C THR A 152 -22.70 18.62 14.16
N TRP A 153 -23.94 18.20 14.42
CA TRP A 153 -24.99 18.09 13.40
C TRP A 153 -26.38 18.12 14.06
N THR A 154 -27.40 18.37 13.25
CA THR A 154 -28.82 18.18 13.57
C THR A 154 -29.60 17.43 12.49
N THR A 155 -29.14 17.49 11.23
CA THR A 155 -29.82 16.95 10.03
C THR A 155 -29.00 15.89 9.28
N ALA A 156 -27.74 15.67 9.66
CA ALA A 156 -26.94 14.60 9.08
C ALA A 156 -27.56 13.22 9.33
N ALA A 157 -27.33 12.27 8.41
CA ALA A 157 -27.90 10.92 8.51
C ALA A 157 -27.06 9.85 7.78
N GLY A 158 -27.35 8.59 8.10
CA GLY A 158 -26.76 7.43 7.43
C GLY A 158 -25.49 6.90 8.10
N ASN A 159 -24.65 6.24 7.31
CA ASN A 159 -23.48 5.52 7.79
C ASN A 159 -22.36 6.50 8.12
N PHE A 160 -21.64 6.25 9.21
CA PHE A 160 -20.41 6.97 9.50
C PHE A 160 -19.28 6.50 8.57
N ILE A 161 -18.63 7.44 7.91
CA ILE A 161 -17.55 7.19 6.95
C ILE A 161 -16.36 8.11 7.21
N ILE A 162 -15.17 7.66 6.83
CA ILE A 162 -13.94 8.45 6.84
C ILE A 162 -13.45 8.52 5.40
N ASN A 163 -13.62 9.69 4.78
CA ASN A 163 -13.20 9.96 3.42
C ASN A 163 -11.70 10.25 3.35
N GLY A 164 -11.18 10.24 2.12
CA GLY A 164 -9.82 10.69 1.82
C GLY A 164 -8.81 9.57 1.68
N LEU A 165 -9.27 8.32 1.49
CA LEU A 165 -8.34 7.23 1.18
C LEU A 165 -7.47 7.62 -0.02
N PRO A 166 -6.15 7.32 0.02
CA PRO A 166 -5.22 7.78 -1.02
C PRO A 166 -5.53 7.19 -2.41
N PHE A 167 -6.18 6.03 -2.46
CA PHE A 167 -6.54 5.33 -3.69
C PHE A 167 -7.96 4.77 -3.62
N LEU A 168 -8.65 4.73 -4.75
CA LEU A 168 -9.91 4.02 -4.92
C LEU A 168 -9.67 2.51 -4.74
N SER A 169 -10.43 1.84 -3.88
CA SER A 169 -10.34 0.39 -3.76
C SER A 169 -10.86 -0.32 -5.01
N GLY A 170 -10.26 -1.44 -5.39
CA GLY A 170 -10.74 -2.31 -6.46
C GLY A 170 -11.97 -3.14 -6.06
N ALA A 171 -12.16 -4.29 -6.71
CA ALA A 171 -13.36 -5.11 -6.59
C ALA A 171 -13.47 -5.93 -5.29
N VAL A 172 -12.39 -6.03 -4.52
CA VAL A 172 -12.31 -6.84 -3.29
C VAL A 172 -12.51 -5.97 -2.07
N ILE A 173 -13.25 -6.49 -1.10
CA ILE A 173 -13.48 -5.83 0.19
C ILE A 173 -12.16 -5.75 0.95
N GLY A 174 -11.77 -4.52 1.34
CA GLY A 174 -10.69 -4.30 2.29
C GLY A 174 -11.17 -4.46 3.72
N GLY A 175 -10.35 -5.10 4.56
CA GLY A 175 -10.61 -5.30 5.98
C GLY A 175 -9.59 -4.56 6.84
N GLY A 176 -10.03 -4.05 7.98
CA GLY A 176 -9.18 -3.34 8.92
C GLY A 176 -9.53 -3.63 10.36
N HIS A 177 -8.54 -3.42 11.22
CA HIS A 177 -8.71 -3.51 12.65
C HIS A 177 -8.79 -2.09 13.23
N ILE A 178 -9.57 -1.94 14.28
CA ILE A 178 -9.64 -0.70 15.04
C ILE A 178 -8.92 -0.93 16.35
N GLN A 179 -7.84 -0.20 16.56
CA GLN A 179 -7.03 -0.30 17.77
C GLN A 179 -7.67 0.48 18.92
N LEU A 180 -8.31 1.62 18.61
CA LEU A 180 -8.97 2.46 19.61
C LEU A 180 -10.21 3.13 19.02
N LEU A 181 -11.33 2.96 19.71
CA LEU A 181 -12.48 3.88 19.68
C LEU A 181 -12.70 4.34 21.12
N ASN A 182 -12.95 5.63 21.32
CA ASN A 182 -13.32 6.08 22.65
C ASN A 182 -14.75 5.63 23.03
N ALA A 183 -15.08 5.75 24.32
CA ALA A 183 -16.39 5.36 24.85
C ALA A 183 -17.57 6.22 24.36
N ARG A 184 -17.34 7.18 23.45
CA ARG A 184 -18.38 8.03 22.83
C ARG A 184 -18.93 7.45 21.53
N PHE A 185 -18.32 6.37 21.05
CA PHE A 185 -18.98 5.44 20.16
C PHE A 185 -19.86 4.49 21.00
N THR A 186 -21.18 4.55 20.84
CA THR A 186 -22.14 3.83 21.68
C THR A 186 -23.21 3.12 20.86
N GLY A 187 -24.03 2.27 21.50
CA GLY A 187 -25.24 1.71 20.87
C GLY A 187 -24.98 0.70 19.75
N TYR A 188 -23.76 0.17 19.64
CA TYR A 188 -23.42 -0.91 18.72
C TYR A 188 -23.20 -2.22 19.48
N THR A 189 -23.49 -3.33 18.83
CA THR A 189 -23.28 -4.68 19.37
C THR A 189 -22.14 -5.35 18.62
N GLY A 190 -21.26 -6.06 19.33
CA GLY A 190 -20.14 -6.79 18.74
C GLY A 190 -18.85 -6.00 18.65
N THR A 191 -17.85 -6.57 17.98
CA THR A 191 -16.51 -5.99 17.86
C THR A 191 -16.46 -5.01 16.70
N PRO A 192 -16.07 -3.75 16.90
CA PRO A 192 -15.98 -2.78 15.83
C PRO A 192 -14.80 -3.11 14.90
N VAL A 193 -15.02 -2.99 13.60
CA VAL A 193 -14.06 -3.25 12.52
C VAL A 193 -14.13 -2.15 11.48
N ALA A 194 -13.00 -1.89 10.83
CA ALA A 194 -12.93 -0.94 9.72
C ALA A 194 -13.07 -1.71 8.41
N ARG A 195 -13.82 -1.18 7.45
CA ARG A 195 -14.05 -1.81 6.14
C ARG A 195 -13.91 -0.81 5.02
N VAL A 196 -13.32 -1.25 3.92
CA VAL A 196 -13.30 -0.53 2.64
C VAL A 196 -14.16 -1.31 1.66
N SER A 197 -15.30 -0.74 1.28
CA SER A 197 -16.19 -1.34 0.27
C SER A 197 -15.57 -1.25 -1.13
N PRO A 198 -15.87 -2.18 -2.05
CA PRO A 198 -15.36 -2.12 -3.42
C PRO A 198 -15.70 -0.81 -4.12
N ASN A 199 -14.78 -0.32 -4.96
CA ASN A 199 -14.90 0.93 -5.70
C ASN A 199 -15.22 2.15 -4.81
N GLN A 200 -14.65 2.22 -3.60
CA GLN A 200 -14.79 3.37 -2.70
C GLN A 200 -13.43 3.95 -2.31
N ALA A 201 -13.43 5.25 -1.99
CA ALA A 201 -12.27 5.97 -1.46
C ALA A 201 -12.53 6.45 -0.01
N TYR A 202 -13.33 5.67 0.73
CA TYR A 202 -13.61 5.90 2.14
C TYR A 202 -13.57 4.61 2.95
N ILE A 203 -13.35 4.77 4.25
CA ILE A 203 -13.46 3.72 5.25
C ILE A 203 -14.84 3.83 5.90
N MET A 204 -15.50 2.71 6.13
CA MET A 204 -16.74 2.62 6.91
C MET A 204 -16.48 1.81 8.16
N LEU A 205 -17.05 2.21 9.29
CA LEU A 205 -16.98 1.41 10.52
C LEU A 205 -18.18 0.48 10.60
N GLN A 206 -17.94 -0.76 10.99
CA GLN A 206 -18.96 -1.77 11.18
C GLN A 206 -18.71 -2.51 12.49
N THR A 207 -19.67 -3.34 12.90
CA THR A 207 -19.47 -4.31 13.96
C THR A 207 -19.72 -5.71 13.47
N ASN A 208 -18.88 -6.63 13.94
CA ASN A 208 -19.09 -8.06 13.76
C ASN A 208 -19.88 -8.60 14.95
N ILE A 209 -21.07 -9.14 14.68
CA ILE A 209 -21.93 -9.77 15.67
C ILE A 209 -21.81 -11.30 15.52
N ALA A 210 -22.07 -12.06 16.58
CA ALA A 210 -22.18 -13.51 16.51
C ALA A 210 -23.17 -13.92 15.39
N ALA A 211 -22.85 -14.99 14.66
CA ALA A 211 -23.53 -15.45 13.43
C ALA A 211 -23.21 -14.70 12.12
N ALA A 212 -22.02 -14.08 12.02
CA ALA A 212 -21.48 -13.46 10.79
C ALA A 212 -22.34 -12.33 10.19
N SER A 213 -23.22 -11.72 10.99
CA SER A 213 -23.94 -10.51 10.60
C SER A 213 -23.05 -9.28 10.86
N THR A 214 -22.98 -8.41 9.85
CA THR A 214 -22.29 -7.12 9.96
C THR A 214 -23.32 -6.01 10.12
N ALA A 215 -23.22 -5.21 11.17
CA ALA A 215 -23.99 -3.98 11.31
C ALA A 215 -23.10 -2.78 11.02
N THR A 216 -23.57 -1.83 10.22
CA THR A 216 -22.81 -0.61 9.94
C THR A 216 -23.01 0.40 11.06
N MET A 217 -21.92 1.03 11.51
CA MET A 217 -22.02 2.13 12.46
C MET A 217 -22.63 3.35 11.78
N THR A 218 -23.66 3.91 12.39
CA THR A 218 -24.42 5.04 11.88
C THR A 218 -24.22 6.26 12.77
N ILE A 219 -24.84 7.37 12.37
CA ILE A 219 -24.90 8.56 13.19
C ILE A 219 -25.46 8.34 14.60
N ALA A 220 -26.38 7.38 14.79
CA ALA A 220 -26.93 7.02 16.09
C ALA A 220 -25.87 6.44 17.06
N ASN A 221 -24.72 6.03 16.52
CA ASN A 221 -23.62 5.49 17.31
C ASN A 221 -22.60 6.56 17.73
N LEU A 222 -22.76 7.81 17.31
CA LEU A 222 -21.87 8.93 17.67
C LEU A 222 -22.64 10.00 18.45
N SER A 223 -21.96 10.64 19.39
CA SER A 223 -22.49 11.80 20.12
C SER A 223 -22.11 13.11 19.41
N SER A 224 -23.10 13.96 19.09
CA SER A 224 -22.90 15.30 18.53
C SER A 224 -22.31 16.26 19.57
N GLY A 225 -21.40 17.15 19.17
CA GLY A 225 -20.78 18.18 20.00
C GLY A 225 -19.71 17.67 20.99
N LEU A 226 -19.34 16.39 20.92
CA LEU A 226 -18.34 15.78 21.80
C LEU A 226 -17.12 15.29 21.03
N PRO A 227 -15.91 15.32 21.63
CA PRO A 227 -14.72 14.82 20.98
C PRO A 227 -14.73 13.30 20.85
N HIS A 228 -14.42 12.83 19.66
CA HIS A 228 -14.20 11.42 19.31
C HIS A 228 -12.72 11.19 19.06
N THR A 229 -12.23 10.04 19.50
CA THR A 229 -10.85 9.58 19.24
C THR A 229 -10.92 8.26 18.49
N ILE A 230 -10.10 8.15 17.46
CA ILE A 230 -10.04 6.96 16.62
C ILE A 230 -8.59 6.63 16.26
N ASN A 231 -8.25 5.35 16.34
CA ASN A 231 -7.00 4.79 15.82
C ASN A 231 -7.31 3.47 15.13
N LEU A 232 -7.02 3.37 13.84
CA LEU A 232 -7.29 2.17 13.06
C LEU A 232 -6.29 1.97 11.93
N ALA A 233 -6.26 0.75 11.40
CA ALA A 233 -5.56 0.42 10.17
C ALA A 233 -6.45 -0.43 9.26
N VAL A 234 -6.45 -0.14 7.96
CA VAL A 234 -7.16 -0.90 6.92
C VAL A 234 -6.17 -1.43 5.88
N LYS A 235 -6.43 -2.63 5.38
CA LYS A 235 -5.75 -3.20 4.22
C LYS A 235 -6.75 -3.38 3.10
N TYR A 236 -6.43 -2.88 1.92
CA TYR A 236 -7.30 -2.99 0.74
C TYR A 236 -6.47 -3.15 -0.54
N TRP A 237 -7.15 -3.50 -1.62
CA TRP A 237 -6.53 -3.65 -2.94
C TRP A 237 -7.09 -2.61 -3.89
N ILE A 238 -6.28 -2.15 -4.84
CA ILE A 238 -6.65 -1.26 -5.95
C ILE A 238 -6.85 -2.05 -7.24
#